data_AF-A0A3M1X1U4-F1
#
_entry.id   AF-A0A3M1X1U4-F1
#
_cell.length_a   1.000
_cell.length_b   1.000
_cell.length_c   1.000
_cell.angle_alpha   90.00
_cell.angle_beta   90.00
_cell.angle_gamma   90.00
#
_symmetry.space_group_name_H-M   'P 1'
#
loop_
_entity.id
_entity.type
_entity.pdbx_description
1 polymer ?
#
loop_
_entity_poly.entity_id
_entity_poly.type
_entity_poly.pdbx_seq_one_letter_code
_entity_poly.pdbx_strand_id
1 'polypeptide(L)'
;MNRSILFFASLLFLFILPACSGSGGEDAIGKLAGEVIAVHDEVMPMMGEIMQLRRTLGDSLQSLQAADPVDSALVEQFEEALSQLNTAKRSMEDWMHGYETPGEDMADAEALAYLKGEMVKVEQVKENMLTSVAFAKSLLKP
;
A
#
# COMPACT_ATOMS: atom_id res chain seq x y z
N MET A 1 11.60 71.47 -27.97
CA MET A 1 12.98 71.58 -28.52
C MET A 1 13.82 70.54 -27.81
N ASN A 2 13.88 69.30 -28.32
CA ASN A 2 14.89 68.73 -29.24
C ASN A 2 16.26 68.59 -28.50
N ARG A 3 16.99 67.45 -28.46
CA ARG A 3 17.39 66.48 -29.52
C ARG A 3 17.82 65.15 -28.85
N SER A 4 17.34 63.99 -29.30
CA SER A 4 17.98 63.00 -30.21
C SER A 4 19.22 62.29 -29.63
N ILE A 5 19.09 61.01 -29.25
CA ILE A 5 19.57 59.78 -29.95
C ILE A 5 21.11 59.60 -29.92
N LEU A 6 21.60 58.49 -29.37
CA LEU A 6 22.45 57.49 -30.08
C LEU A 6 22.92 56.35 -29.14
N PHE A 7 22.55 55.15 -29.58
CA PHE A 7 23.05 53.79 -29.31
C PHE A 7 24.51 53.64 -28.83
N PHE A 8 24.72 52.81 -27.80
CA PHE A 8 25.82 51.84 -27.83
C PHE A 8 25.37 50.51 -27.21
N ALA A 9 25.50 49.46 -28.02
CA ALA A 9 25.20 48.09 -27.67
C ALA A 9 26.16 47.58 -26.61
N SER A 10 25.63 46.91 -25.58
CA SER A 10 26.30 45.76 -25.01
C SER A 10 25.23 44.77 -24.57
N LEU A 11 25.05 43.81 -25.47
CA LEU A 11 24.27 42.60 -25.32
C LEU A 11 24.96 41.76 -24.23
N LEU A 12 24.53 41.88 -22.98
CA LEU A 12 24.76 40.86 -21.98
C LEU A 12 23.39 40.41 -21.45
N PHE A 13 22.63 39.81 -22.36
CA PHE A 13 21.54 38.92 -21.99
C PHE A 13 22.21 37.71 -21.32
N LEU A 14 22.40 37.81 -20.00
CA LEU A 14 22.81 36.70 -19.18
C LEU A 14 21.67 35.68 -19.28
N PHE A 15 21.85 34.73 -20.20
CA PHE A 15 21.08 33.50 -20.26
C PHE A 15 21.31 32.78 -18.93
N ILE A 16 20.46 33.08 -17.95
CA ILE A 16 20.26 32.21 -16.80
C ILE A 16 19.51 31.02 -17.38
N LEU A 17 20.26 30.06 -17.92
CA LEU A 17 19.73 28.71 -18.07
C LEU A 17 19.31 28.30 -16.65
N PRO A 18 18.04 27.93 -16.40
CA PRO A 18 17.78 27.14 -15.22
C PRO A 18 18.55 25.84 -15.45
N ALA A 19 19.68 25.70 -14.77
CA ALA A 19 20.29 24.40 -14.60
C ALA A 19 19.27 23.58 -13.82
N CYS A 20 18.44 22.80 -14.53
CA CYS A 20 17.76 21.66 -13.95
C CYS A 20 18.85 20.68 -13.53
N SER A 21 19.40 20.90 -12.34
CA SER A 21 20.21 19.94 -11.62
C SER A 21 19.30 18.80 -11.20
N GLY A 22 19.43 17.64 -11.87
CA GLY A 22 19.23 16.30 -11.31
C GLY A 22 17.92 15.92 -10.58
N SER A 23 16.88 16.73 -10.55
CA SER A 23 15.76 16.59 -9.59
C SER A 23 14.56 15.76 -10.07
N GLY A 24 14.52 15.34 -11.34
CA GLY A 24 13.34 14.65 -11.89
C GLY A 24 13.18 13.19 -11.44
N GLY A 25 14.29 12.47 -11.22
CA GLY A 25 14.28 11.08 -10.78
C GLY A 25 13.92 10.94 -9.31
N GLU A 26 14.57 11.74 -8.45
CA GLU A 26 14.35 11.77 -7.00
C GLU A 26 12.89 12.13 -6.64
N ASP A 27 12.29 13.11 -7.32
CA ASP A 27 10.88 13.49 -7.14
C ASP A 27 9.92 12.36 -7.54
N ALA A 28 10.19 11.67 -8.65
CA ALA A 28 9.37 10.55 -9.12
C ALA A 28 9.44 9.32 -8.19
N ILE A 29 10.64 9.02 -7.67
CA ILE A 29 10.86 7.94 -6.70
C ILE A 29 10.13 8.24 -5.40
N GLY A 30 10.30 9.45 -4.85
CA GLY A 30 9.65 9.86 -3.61
C GLY A 30 8.12 9.82 -3.72
N LYS A 31 7.57 10.28 -4.86
CA LYS A 31 6.14 10.20 -5.12
C LYS A 31 5.63 8.76 -5.15
N LEU A 32 6.28 7.87 -5.90
CA LEU A 32 5.85 6.48 -6.01
C LEU A 32 5.99 5.73 -4.69
N ALA A 33 7.06 5.97 -3.93
CA ALA A 33 7.22 5.41 -2.58
C ALA A 33 6.07 5.86 -1.66
N GLY A 34 5.71 7.16 -1.71
CA GLY A 34 4.56 7.68 -0.98
C GLY A 34 3.24 7.02 -1.37
N GLU A 35 3.02 6.76 -2.67
CA GLU A 35 1.83 6.04 -3.14
C GLU A 35 1.78 4.59 -2.63
N VAL A 36 2.91 3.88 -2.62
CA VAL A 36 3.00 2.51 -2.06
C VAL A 36 2.62 2.50 -0.58
N ILE A 37 3.18 3.42 0.21
CA ILE A 37 2.87 3.52 1.64
C ILE A 37 1.42 3.95 1.87
N ALA A 38 0.85 4.81 1.02
CA ALA A 38 -0.54 5.21 1.14
C ALA A 38 -1.51 4.02 1.02
N VAL A 39 -1.23 3.05 0.14
CA VAL A 39 -2.03 1.81 0.05
C VAL A 39 -1.88 0.96 1.31
N HIS A 40 -0.67 0.83 1.86
CA HIS A 40 -0.45 0.18 3.15
C HIS A 40 -1.30 0.83 4.26
N ASP A 41 -1.23 2.15 4.38
CA ASP A 41 -1.90 2.90 5.44
C ASP A 41 -3.43 2.85 5.30
N GLU A 42 -3.96 2.73 4.08
CA GLU A 42 -5.39 2.58 3.82
C GLU A 42 -5.98 1.35 4.53
N VAL A 43 -5.25 0.23 4.50
CA VAL A 43 -5.72 -1.05 5.05
C VAL A 43 -5.15 -1.40 6.42
N MET A 44 -4.14 -0.69 6.91
CA MET A 44 -3.57 -0.92 8.25
C MET A 44 -4.65 -0.93 9.36
N PRO A 45 -5.65 -0.01 9.39
CA PRO A 45 -6.72 -0.06 10.40
C PRO A 45 -7.48 -1.39 10.44
N MET A 46 -7.54 -2.13 9.33
CA MET A 46 -8.18 -3.43 9.24
C MET A 46 -7.43 -4.53 10.01
N MET A 47 -6.16 -4.34 10.38
CA MET A 47 -5.43 -5.30 11.22
C MET A 47 -6.13 -5.51 12.58
N GLY A 48 -6.64 -4.43 13.18
CA GLY A 48 -7.43 -4.51 14.41
C GLY A 48 -8.74 -5.27 14.20
N GLU A 49 -9.40 -5.01 13.08
CA GLU A 49 -10.64 -5.69 12.70
C GLU A 49 -10.43 -7.19 12.43
N ILE A 50 -9.38 -7.57 11.71
CA ILE A 50 -8.99 -8.97 11.47
C ILE A 50 -8.81 -9.71 12.79
N MET A 51 -8.10 -9.10 13.75
CA MET A 51 -7.88 -9.71 15.07
C MET A 51 -9.18 -9.88 15.86
N GLN A 52 -10.12 -8.93 15.73
CA GLN A 52 -11.43 -9.05 16.37
C GLN A 52 -12.28 -10.14 15.73
N LEU A 53 -12.38 -10.17 14.39
CA LEU A 53 -13.14 -11.18 13.65
C LEU A 53 -12.62 -12.59 13.93
N ARG A 54 -11.30 -12.78 14.02
CA ARG A 54 -10.70 -14.07 14.38
C ARG A 54 -11.15 -14.58 15.74
N ARG A 55 -11.21 -13.71 16.75
CA ARG A 55 -11.71 -14.09 18.09
C ARG A 55 -13.17 -14.50 18.01
N THR A 56 -14.01 -13.65 17.42
CA THR A 56 -15.45 -13.90 17.31
C THR A 56 -15.79 -15.17 16.51
N LEU A 57 -15.11 -15.39 15.37
CA LEU A 57 -15.27 -16.62 14.59
C LEU A 57 -14.77 -17.85 15.37
N GLY A 58 -13.66 -17.75 16.09
CA GLY A 58 -13.13 -18.85 16.92
C GLY A 58 -14.12 -19.29 18.01
N ASP A 59 -14.69 -18.34 18.74
CA ASP A 59 -15.69 -18.61 19.80
C ASP A 59 -16.96 -19.23 19.20
N SER A 60 -17.38 -18.74 18.04
CA SER A 60 -18.56 -19.24 17.32
C SER A 60 -18.32 -20.64 16.76
N LEU A 61 -17.14 -20.91 16.20
CA LEU A 61 -16.74 -22.22 15.69
C LEU A 61 -16.77 -23.28 16.80
N GLN A 62 -16.26 -22.95 17.99
CA GLN A 62 -16.34 -23.84 19.15
C GLN A 62 -17.79 -24.17 19.50
N SER A 63 -18.69 -23.19 19.43
CA SER A 63 -20.11 -23.38 19.70
C SER A 63 -20.78 -24.25 18.62
N LEU A 64 -20.45 -24.04 17.35
CA LEU A 64 -20.95 -24.83 16.22
C LEU A 64 -20.53 -26.29 16.30
N GLN A 65 -19.28 -26.55 16.66
CA GLN A 65 -18.76 -27.91 16.83
C GLN A 65 -19.37 -28.66 18.02
N ALA A 66 -19.90 -27.93 19.02
CA ALA A 66 -20.59 -28.50 20.17
C ALA A 66 -22.10 -28.69 19.98
N ALA A 67 -22.66 -28.22 18.85
CA ALA A 67 -24.09 -28.36 18.56
C ALA A 67 -24.47 -29.81 18.24
N ASP A 68 -25.73 -30.17 18.48
CA ASP A 68 -26.29 -31.48 18.11
C ASP A 68 -27.64 -31.30 17.39
N PRO A 69 -27.74 -31.60 16.08
CA PRO A 69 -26.65 -32.06 15.20
C PRO A 69 -25.66 -30.95 14.85
N VAL A 70 -24.41 -31.32 14.58
CA VAL A 70 -23.38 -30.40 14.04
C VAL A 70 -23.69 -30.04 12.59
N ASP A 71 -23.65 -28.75 12.26
CA ASP A 71 -23.66 -28.29 10.87
C ASP A 71 -22.23 -28.27 10.31
N SER A 72 -21.81 -29.37 9.70
CA SER A 72 -20.45 -29.53 9.17
C SER A 72 -20.11 -28.53 8.06
N ALA A 73 -21.08 -28.12 7.24
CA ALA A 73 -20.85 -27.17 6.16
C ALA A 73 -20.61 -25.75 6.70
N LEU A 74 -21.30 -25.38 7.78
CA LEU A 74 -21.06 -24.11 8.46
C LEU A 74 -19.72 -24.11 9.20
N VAL A 75 -19.35 -25.24 9.84
CA VAL A 75 -18.04 -25.42 10.47
C VAL A 75 -16.89 -25.20 9.46
N GLU A 76 -16.97 -25.81 8.27
CA GLU A 76 -15.95 -25.66 7.21
C GLU A 76 -15.80 -24.19 6.76
N GLN A 77 -16.91 -23.47 6.59
CA GLN A 77 -16.89 -22.05 6.23
C GLN A 77 -16.20 -21.19 7.32
N PHE A 78 -16.45 -21.47 8.59
CA PHE A 78 -15.80 -20.76 9.70
C PHE A 78 -14.30 -21.03 9.76
N GLU A 79 -13.89 -22.28 9.55
CA GLU A 79 -12.47 -22.66 9.46
C GLU A 79 -11.77 -21.98 8.27
N GLU A 80 -12.43 -21.94 7.12
CA GLU A 80 -11.93 -21.23 5.94
C GLU A 80 -11.77 -19.73 6.22
N ALA A 81 -12.78 -19.07 6.80
CA ALA A 81 -12.72 -17.65 7.12
C ALA A 81 -11.58 -17.34 8.10
N LEU A 82 -11.38 -18.19 9.12
CA LEU A 82 -10.23 -18.07 10.03
C LEU A 82 -8.89 -18.21 9.31
N SER A 83 -8.79 -19.16 8.37
CA SER A 83 -7.59 -19.35 7.54
C SER A 83 -7.29 -18.13 6.66
N GLN A 84 -8.31 -17.59 5.98
CA GLN A 84 -8.17 -16.40 5.14
C GLN A 84 -7.74 -15.17 5.96
N LEU A 85 -8.37 -14.92 7.12
CA LEU A 85 -7.98 -13.84 8.04
C LEU A 85 -6.53 -13.99 8.54
N ASN A 86 -6.09 -15.22 8.82
CA ASN A 86 -4.71 -15.50 9.18
C ASN A 86 -3.72 -15.17 8.06
N THR A 87 -4.07 -15.53 6.83
CA THR A 87 -3.26 -15.29 5.65
C THR A 87 -3.20 -13.81 5.30
N ALA A 88 -4.32 -13.08 5.39
CA ALA A 88 -4.35 -11.63 5.21
C ALA A 88 -3.42 -10.92 6.21
N LYS A 89 -3.52 -11.27 7.51
CA LYS A 89 -2.62 -10.74 8.55
C LYS A 89 -1.15 -10.99 8.20
N ARG A 90 -0.79 -12.24 7.86
CA ARG A 90 0.58 -12.60 7.52
C ARG A 90 1.07 -11.87 6.28
N SER A 91 0.24 -11.70 5.25
CA SER A 91 0.63 -11.00 4.03
C SER A 91 1.03 -9.55 4.29
N MET A 92 0.32 -8.86 5.20
CA MET A 92 0.70 -7.51 5.63
C MET A 92 2.01 -7.53 6.44
N GLU A 93 2.17 -8.47 7.37
CA GLU A 93 3.41 -8.62 8.16
C GLU A 93 4.62 -8.92 7.28
N ASP A 94 4.49 -9.86 6.36
CA ASP A 94 5.56 -10.26 5.43
C ASP A 94 5.93 -9.12 4.48
N TRP A 95 4.94 -8.37 3.99
CA TRP A 95 5.19 -7.19 3.17
C TRP A 95 5.94 -6.10 3.94
N MET A 96 5.50 -5.75 5.16
CA MET A 96 6.21 -4.77 5.99
C MET A 96 7.63 -5.19 6.34
N HIS A 97 7.87 -6.49 6.59
CA HIS A 97 9.21 -7.00 6.85
C HIS A 97 10.11 -6.99 5.62
N GLY A 98 9.54 -7.13 4.42
CA GLY A 98 10.28 -7.18 3.15
C GLY A 98 10.40 -5.84 2.42
N TYR A 99 9.61 -4.84 2.80
CA TYR A 99 9.65 -3.52 2.19
C TYR A 99 10.88 -2.75 2.66
N GLU A 100 11.63 -2.21 1.71
CA GLU A 100 12.80 -1.36 1.93
C GLU A 100 12.58 -0.01 1.24
N THR A 101 12.94 1.08 1.92
CA THR A 101 12.93 2.39 1.26
C THR A 101 14.15 2.46 0.33
N PRO A 102 13.98 2.76 -0.98
CA PRO A 102 15.12 2.91 -1.88
C PRO A 102 16.11 3.94 -1.35
N GLY A 103 17.38 3.55 -1.18
CA GLY A 103 18.45 4.42 -0.70
C GLY A 103 19.06 5.26 -1.83
N GLU A 104 19.84 6.28 -1.45
CA GLU A 104 20.53 7.19 -2.39
C GLU A 104 21.55 6.46 -3.30
N ASP A 105 22.03 5.28 -2.90
CA ASP A 105 22.99 4.48 -3.66
C ASP A 105 22.32 3.61 -4.76
N MET A 106 20.98 3.53 -4.80
CA MET A 106 20.25 2.76 -5.80
C MET A 106 20.05 3.58 -7.08
N ALA A 107 20.30 2.98 -8.25
CA ALA A 107 20.08 3.68 -9.51
C ALA A 107 18.58 3.99 -9.71
N ASP A 108 18.24 5.19 -10.19
CA ASP A 108 16.83 5.63 -10.33
C ASP A 108 15.92 4.62 -11.04
N ALA A 109 16.41 4.00 -12.13
CA ALA A 109 15.64 3.02 -12.88
C ALA A 109 15.37 1.74 -12.08
N GLU A 110 16.32 1.33 -11.23
CA GLU A 110 16.18 0.18 -10.33
C GLU A 110 15.21 0.51 -9.19
N ALA A 111 15.33 1.69 -8.57
CA ALA A 111 14.42 2.18 -7.54
C ALA A 111 12.97 2.24 -8.04
N LEU A 112 12.75 2.81 -9.23
CA LEU A 112 11.43 2.87 -9.84
C LEU A 112 10.87 1.48 -10.19
N ALA A 113 11.72 0.54 -10.63
CA ALA A 113 11.28 -0.83 -10.93
C ALA A 113 10.92 -1.60 -9.65
N TYR A 114 11.72 -1.45 -8.60
CA TYR A 114 11.46 -2.01 -7.27
C TYR A 114 10.13 -1.52 -6.72
N LEU A 115 9.93 -0.19 -6.66
CA LEU A 115 8.71 0.41 -6.11
C LEU A 115 7.44 0.02 -6.90
N LYS A 116 7.54 -0.16 -8.23
CA LYS A 116 6.42 -0.71 -9.01
C LYS A 116 6.10 -2.15 -8.61
N GLY A 117 7.11 -2.95 -8.30
CA GLY A 117 6.92 -4.28 -7.74
C GLY A 117 6.25 -4.25 -6.36
N GLU A 118 6.70 -3.35 -5.49
CA GLU A 118 6.10 -3.16 -4.17
C GLU A 118 4.65 -2.68 -4.24
N MET A 119 4.33 -1.81 -5.20
CA MET A 119 2.95 -1.39 -5.46
C MET A 119 2.03 -2.59 -5.78
N VAL A 120 2.47 -3.50 -6.64
CA VAL A 120 1.69 -4.71 -6.96
C VAL A 120 1.51 -5.60 -5.72
N LYS A 121 2.55 -5.75 -4.91
CA LYS A 121 2.49 -6.56 -3.68
C LYS A 121 1.53 -5.97 -2.66
N VAL A 122 1.62 -4.66 -2.38
CA VAL A 122 0.76 -4.01 -1.38
C VAL A 122 -0.70 -3.95 -1.82
N GLU A 123 -0.98 -3.82 -3.13
CA GLU A 123 -2.35 -3.96 -3.66
C GLU A 123 -2.89 -5.39 -3.46
N GLN A 124 -2.07 -6.42 -3.63
CA GLN A 124 -2.48 -7.79 -3.33
C GLN A 124 -2.75 -7.99 -1.83
N VAL A 125 -1.94 -7.40 -0.96
CA VAL A 125 -2.18 -7.39 0.50
C VAL A 125 -3.53 -6.74 0.79
N LYS A 126 -3.80 -5.57 0.22
CA LYS A 126 -5.09 -4.87 0.35
C LYS A 126 -6.27 -5.73 -0.10
N GLU A 127 -6.19 -6.37 -1.27
CA GLU A 127 -7.23 -7.27 -1.75
C GLU A 127 -7.47 -8.44 -0.79
N ASN A 128 -6.38 -9.08 -0.31
CA ASN A 128 -6.48 -10.20 0.64
C ASN A 128 -7.18 -9.76 1.94
N MET A 129 -6.86 -8.58 2.45
CA MET A 129 -7.47 -8.03 3.65
C MET A 129 -8.96 -7.73 3.46
N LEU A 130 -9.32 -7.05 2.36
CA LEU A 130 -10.70 -6.69 2.04
C LEU A 130 -11.58 -7.92 1.85
N THR A 131 -11.11 -8.90 1.07
CA THR A 131 -11.86 -10.13 0.78
C THR A 131 -12.02 -10.99 2.03
N SER A 132 -10.95 -11.20 2.80
CA SER A 132 -11.00 -12.00 4.05
C SER A 132 -11.94 -11.39 5.09
N VAL A 133 -11.89 -10.06 5.26
CA VAL A 133 -12.79 -9.35 6.19
C VAL A 133 -14.24 -9.42 5.71
N ALA A 134 -14.49 -9.24 4.40
CA ALA A 134 -15.83 -9.32 3.85
C ALA A 134 -16.44 -10.73 4.03
N PHE A 135 -15.66 -11.78 3.75
CA PHE A 135 -16.10 -13.16 3.93
C PHE A 135 -16.40 -13.46 5.40
N ALA A 136 -15.47 -13.18 6.32
CA ALA A 136 -15.69 -13.34 7.75
C ALA A 136 -16.94 -12.62 8.27
N LYS A 137 -17.17 -11.38 7.83
CA LYS A 137 -18.37 -10.62 8.19
C LYS A 137 -19.65 -11.25 7.64
N SER A 138 -19.60 -11.87 6.47
CA SER A 138 -20.79 -12.53 5.89
C SER A 138 -21.29 -13.71 6.72
N LEU A 139 -20.38 -14.43 7.38
CA LEU A 139 -20.70 -15.56 8.26
C LEU A 139 -21.24 -15.13 9.63
N LEU A 140 -20.93 -13.92 10.08
CA LEU A 140 -21.35 -13.37 11.38
C LEU A 140 -22.60 -12.49 11.29
N LYS A 141 -23.16 -12.28 10.09
CA LYS A 141 -24.42 -11.55 9.94
C LYS A 141 -25.58 -12.45 10.43
N PRO A 142 -26.50 -11.93 11.25
CA PRO A 142 -27.67 -12.66 11.72
C PRO A 142 -28.65 -12.99 10.60
#